data_AF-A8MIG6-F1
#
_entry.id   AF-A8MIG6-F1
#
_cell.length_a   1.000
_cell.length_b   1.000
_cell.length_c   1.000
_cell.angle_alpha   90.00
_cell.angle_beta   90.00
_cell.angle_gamma   90.00
#
_symmetry.space_group_name_H-M   'P 1'
#
loop_
_entity.id
_entity.type
_entity.pdbx_description
1 polymer ?
#
loop_
_entity_poly.entity_id
_entity_poly.type
_entity_poly.pdbx_seq_one_letter_code
_entity_poly.pdbx_strand_id
1 'polypeptide(L)' 'MSKNRLAVPEARQALEQYKIEIGKEFGVTDPTALASNHTGYMVRKLVEMGEQQLLDQNK' A
#
# COMPACT_ATOMS: atom_id res chain seq x y z
N MET A 1 23.03 1.16 -10.06
CA MET A 1 21.81 0.51 -9.52
C MET A 1 20.98 1.55 -8.82
N SER A 2 20.00 2.15 -9.51
CA SER A 2 19.06 3.10 -8.88
C SER A 2 18.10 2.30 -8.01
N LYS A 3 18.20 2.48 -6.69
CA LYS A 3 17.27 1.89 -5.73
C LYS A 3 15.99 2.72 -5.80
N ASN A 4 14.88 2.13 -6.23
CA ASN A 4 13.57 2.80 -6.17
C ASN A 4 13.31 3.21 -4.71
N ARG A 5 13.32 4.52 -4.44
CA ARG A 5 13.04 5.08 -3.13
C ARG A 5 11.56 5.41 -3.07
N LEU A 6 10.95 5.17 -1.92
CA LEU A 6 9.62 5.70 -1.64
C LEU A 6 9.67 7.23 -1.80
N ALA A 7 8.74 7.78 -2.58
CA ALA A 7 8.65 9.22 -2.79
C ALA A 7 8.34 9.98 -1.48
N VAL A 8 7.67 9.29 -0.54
CA VAL A 8 7.29 9.82 0.77
C VAL A 8 7.71 8.83 1.86
N PRO A 9 8.87 9.00 2.50
CA PRO A 9 9.36 8.08 3.52
C PRO A 9 8.47 8.03 4.78
N GLU A 10 7.75 9.10 5.09
CA GLU A 10 6.82 9.21 6.23
C GLU A 10 5.65 8.24 6.08
N ALA A 11 5.20 7.98 4.85
CA ALA A 11 4.11 7.06 4.56
C ALA A 11 4.50 5.59 4.73
N ARG A 12 5.80 5.27 4.82
CA ARG A 12 6.29 3.89 4.85
C ARG A 12 5.71 3.08 6.01
N GLN A 13 5.56 3.69 7.17
CA GLN A 13 5.01 3.00 8.35
C GLN A 13 3.52 2.71 8.19
N ALA A 14 2.75 3.66 7.65
CA ALA A 14 1.33 3.46 7.34
C ALA A 14 1.13 2.36 6.29
N LEU A 15 2.01 2.32 5.27
CA LEU A 15 2.00 1.29 4.23
C LEU A 15 2.30 -0.11 4.78
N GLU A 16 3.28 -0.25 5.69
CA GLU A 16 3.59 -1.54 6.31
C GLU A 16 2.45 -2.03 7.21
N GLN A 17 1.82 -1.14 7.98
CA GLN A 17 0.62 -1.46 8.76
C GLN A 17 -0.52 -1.94 7.87
N TYR A 18 -0.79 -1.22 6.78
CA TYR A 18 -1.83 -1.58 5.81
C TYR A 18 -1.56 -2.93 5.14
N LYS A 19 -0.29 -3.22 4.79
CA LYS A 19 0.09 -4.54 4.26
C LYS A 19 -0.21 -5.68 5.24
N ILE A 20 0.02 -5.46 6.53
CA ILE A 20 -0.26 -6.46 7.57
C ILE A 20 -1.77 -6.67 7.72
N GLU A 21 -2.57 -5.60 7.70
CA GLU A 21 -4.03 -5.70 7.73
C GLU A 21 -4.59 -6.48 6.54
N ILE A 22 -4.15 -6.13 5.34
CA ILE A 22 -4.54 -6.84 4.11
C ILE A 22 -4.08 -8.30 4.17
N GLY A 23 -2.84 -8.56 4.59
CA GLY A 23 -2.31 -9.93 4.75
C GLY A 23 -3.19 -10.79 5.65
N LYS A 24 -3.65 -10.24 6.78
CA LYS A 24 -4.61 -10.91 7.67
C LYS A 24 -5.94 -11.19 6.99
N GLU A 25 -6.46 -10.24 6.21
CA GLU A 25 -7.73 -10.38 5.48
C GLU A 25 -7.67 -11.51 4.45
N PHE A 26 -6.53 -11.68 3.78
CA PHE A 26 -6.29 -12.74 2.80
C PHE A 26 -5.81 -14.07 3.40
N GLY A 27 -5.72 -14.17 4.74
CA GLY A 27 -5.22 -15.37 5.42
C GLY A 27 -3.72 -15.64 5.20
N VAL A 28 -2.96 -14.63 4.79
CA VAL A 28 -1.52 -14.71 4.56
C VAL A 28 -0.80 -14.19 5.80
N THR A 29 -0.18 -15.10 6.56
CA THR A 29 0.52 -14.79 7.81
C THR A 29 1.78 -13.95 7.58
N ASP A 30 2.36 -14.03 6.39
CA ASP A 30 3.64 -13.40 6.07
C ASP A 30 3.47 -12.34 4.96
N PRO A 31 3.67 -11.05 5.27
CA PRO A 31 3.51 -9.97 4.30
C PRO A 31 4.59 -9.97 3.19
N THR A 32 5.67 -10.74 3.34
CA THR A 32 6.64 -11.00 2.26
C THR A 32 6.26 -12.18 1.38
N ALA A 33 5.38 -13.08 1.85
CA ALA A 33 4.80 -14.17 1.08
C ALA A 33 3.56 -13.76 0.27
N LEU A 34 3.10 -12.50 0.40
CA LEU A 34 2.07 -11.94 -0.46
C LEU A 34 2.58 -11.98 -1.90
N ALA A 35 2.00 -12.87 -2.71
CA ALA A 35 2.35 -12.99 -4.12
C ALA A 35 2.29 -11.62 -4.81
N SER A 36 3.10 -11.40 -5.85
CA SER A 36 3.22 -10.09 -6.51
C SER A 36 1.87 -9.50 -6.94
N ASN A 37 0.88 -10.34 -7.24
CA ASN A 37 -0.50 -9.94 -7.52
C ASN A 37 -1.19 -9.25 -6.32
N HIS A 38 -0.99 -9.74 -5.09
CA HIS A 38 -1.55 -9.12 -3.88
C HIS A 38 -0.86 -7.78 -3.59
N THR A 39 0.45 -7.71 -3.81
CA THR A 39 1.22 -6.45 -3.72
C THR A 39 0.72 -5.41 -4.72
N GLY A 40 0.41 -5.81 -5.95
CA GLY A 40 -0.21 -4.94 -6.95
C GLY A 40 -1.60 -4.43 -6.55
N TYR A 41 -2.45 -5.29 -5.97
CA TYR A 41 -3.78 -4.91 -5.49
C TYR A 41 -3.71 -3.89 -4.34
N MET A 42 -2.80 -4.07 -3.38
CA MET A 42 -2.58 -3.11 -2.29
C MET A 42 -2.17 -1.74 -2.81
N VAL A 43 -1.20 -1.68 -3.73
CA VAL A 43 -0.76 -0.42 -4.35
C VAL A 43 -1.92 0.26 -5.07
N ARG A 44 -2.75 -0.50 -5.80
CA ARG A 44 -3.92 0.04 -6.49
C ARG A 44 -4.92 0.67 -5.52
N LYS A 45 -5.25 -0.01 -4.41
CA LYS A 45 -6.13 0.52 -3.36
C LYS A 45 -5.58 1.78 -2.70
N LEU A 46 -4.27 1.84 -2.46
CA LEU A 46 -3.62 3.02 -1.89
C LEU A 46 -3.70 4.23 -2.82
N VAL A 47 -3.51 4.01 -4.13
CA VAL A 47 -3.67 5.06 -5.14
C VAL A 47 -5.14 5.52 -5.19
N GLU A 48 -6.11 4.60 -5.22
CA GLU A 48 -7.54 4.94 -5.18
C GLU A 48 -7.89 5.80 -3.95
N MET A 49 -7.40 5.44 -2.76
CA MET A 49 -7.63 6.23 -1.54
C MET A 49 -6.98 7.62 -1.62
N GLY A 50 -5.77 7.72 -2.19
CA GLY A 50 -5.10 9.00 -2.40
C GLY A 50 -5.85 9.89 -3.39
N GLU A 51 -6.34 9.32 -4.50
CA GLU A 51 -7.17 10.03 -5.48
C GLU A 51 -8.47 10.52 -4.85
N GLN A 52 -9.15 9.71 -4.03
CA GLN A 52 -10.34 10.14 -3.30
C GLN A 52 -10.07 11.30 -2.35
N GLN A 53 -8.97 11.28 -1.60
CA GLN A 53 -8.60 12.39 -0.71
C GLN A 53 -8.33 13.68 -1.50
N LEU A 54 -7.67 13.60 -2.65
CA LEU A 54 -7.42 14.76 -3.50
C LEU A 54 -8.72 15.33 -4.11
N LEU A 55 -9.67 14.45 -4.46
CA LEU A 55 -10.99 14.86 -4.95
C LEU A 55 -11.83 15.52 -3.85
N ASP A 56 -11.76 15.02 -2.62
CA ASP A 56 -12.44 15.59 -1.46
C ASP A 56 -11.86 16.95 -1.04
N GLN A 57 -10.52 17.09 -1.08
CA GLN A 57 -9.83 18.35 -0.80
C GLN A 57 -10.11 19.47 -1.82
N ASN A 58 -10.49 19.12 -3.06
CA ASN A 58 -10.82 20.06 -4.13
C ASN A 58 -12.31 20.41 -4.20
N LYS A 59 -13.10 20.06 -3.17
CA LYS A 59 -14.54 20.27 -3.12
C LYS A 59 -14.92 21.30 -2.05
#